data_AF-A0A1X7VHH4-F1
#
_entry.id   AF-A0A1X7VHH4-F1
#
_cell.length_a   1.000
_cell.length_b   1.000
_cell.length_c   1.000
_cell.angle_alpha   90.00
_cell.angle_beta   90.00
_cell.angle_gamma   90.00
#
_symmetry.space_group_name_H-M   'P 1'
#
loop_
_entity.id
_entity.type
_entity.pdbx_description
1 polymer ?
#
loop_
_entity_poly.entity_id
_entity_poly.type
_entity_poly.pdbx_seq_one_letter_code
_entity_poly.pdbx_strand_id
1 'polypeptide(L)'
;MRMMATQFTDWFYQNLVPHVTEQLQLIGEALKLALIVDNCSAHPDTKDLVSEDGKIFPKFVPLKITALIEAMDQGVTQSFKKPYKKL
;
A
#
# COMPACT_ATOMS: atom_id res chain seq x y z
N MET A 1 -16.16 1.93 7.58
CA MET A 1 -15.63 0.61 7.99
C MET A 1 -14.18 0.81 8.41
N ARG A 2 -13.81 0.42 9.63
CA ARG A 2 -12.44 0.60 10.15
C ARG A 2 -11.66 -0.67 9.87
N MET A 3 -10.50 -0.54 9.22
CA MET A 3 -9.56 -1.65 9.05
C MET A 3 -8.86 -1.93 10.38
N MET A 4 -8.69 -3.21 10.70
CA MET A 4 -7.91 -3.69 11.85
C MET A 4 -6.50 -4.05 11.38
N ALA A 5 -5.52 -3.95 12.28
CA ALA A 5 -4.12 -4.27 11.97
C ALA A 5 -3.96 -5.69 11.37
N THR A 6 -4.67 -6.68 11.90
CA THR A 6 -4.66 -8.06 11.39
C THR A 6 -5.14 -8.15 9.94
N GLN A 7 -6.18 -7.40 9.57
CA GLN A 7 -6.69 -7.39 8.20
C GLN A 7 -5.68 -6.79 7.22
N PHE A 8 -4.95 -5.76 7.65
CA PHE A 8 -3.87 -5.18 6.85
C PHE A 8 -2.73 -6.18 6.67
N THR A 9 -2.33 -6.86 7.76
CA THR A 9 -1.30 -7.91 7.73
C THR A 9 -1.69 -9.05 6.80
N ASP A 10 -2.92 -9.57 6.92
CA ASP A 10 -3.41 -10.65 6.07
C ASP A 10 -3.39 -10.24 4.59
N TRP A 11 -3.89 -9.05 4.28
CA TRP A 11 -3.84 -8.52 2.92
C TRP A 11 -2.40 -8.37 2.39
N PHE A 12 -1.48 -7.88 3.22
CA PHE A 12 -0.08 -7.70 2.82
C PHE A 12 0.55 -9.03 2.40
N TYR A 13 0.43 -10.07 3.23
CA TYR A 13 1.06 -11.37 2.96
C TYR A 13 0.30 -12.22 1.94
N GLN A 14 -1.03 -12.24 2.01
CA GLN A 14 -1.85 -13.15 1.19
C GLN A 14 -2.21 -12.56 -0.17
N ASN A 15 -2.13 -11.24 -0.36
CA ASN A 15 -2.52 -10.59 -1.61
C ASN A 15 -1.39 -9.76 -2.22
N LEU A 16 -0.83 -8.79 -1.49
CA LEU A 16 0.14 -7.86 -2.06
C LEU A 16 1.43 -8.55 -2.48
N VAL A 17 2.09 -9.25 -1.55
CA VAL A 17 3.37 -9.95 -1.79
C VAL A 17 3.32 -10.90 -3.00
N PRO A 18 2.36 -11.85 -3.10
CA PRO A 18 2.32 -12.76 -4.24
C PRO A 18 2.03 -12.03 -5.55
N HIS A 19 1.09 -11.06 -5.54
CA HIS A 19 0.71 -10.34 -6.75
C HIS A 19 1.88 -9.51 -7.31
N VAL A 20 2.55 -8.72 -6.45
CA VAL A 20 3.70 -7.91 -6.86
C VAL A 20 4.86 -8.79 -7.33
N THR A 21 5.09 -9.92 -6.68
CA THR A 21 6.13 -10.88 -7.09
C THR A 21 5.88 -11.40 -8.50
N GLU A 22 4.64 -11.84 -8.79
CA GLU A 22 4.25 -12.28 -10.13
C GLU A 22 4.39 -11.17 -11.16
N GLN A 23 3.91 -9.96 -10.87
CA GLN A 23 3.99 -8.83 -11.79
C GLN A 23 5.44 -8.43 -12.10
N LEU A 24 6.31 -8.36 -11.09
CA LEU A 24 7.72 -8.02 -11.29
C LEU A 24 8.45 -9.10 -12.10
N GLN A 25 8.15 -10.39 -11.87
CA GLN A 25 8.69 -11.48 -12.68
C GLN A 25 8.24 -11.39 -14.14
N LEU A 26 6.95 -11.09 -14.38
CA LEU A 26 6.40 -10.96 -15.73
C LEU A 26 7.07 -9.85 -16.54
N ILE A 27 7.43 -8.73 -15.90
CA ILE A 27 8.14 -7.63 -16.56
C ILE A 27 9.66 -7.77 -16.52
N GLY A 28 10.19 -8.84 -15.92
CA GLY A 28 11.62 -9.11 -15.83
C GLY A 28 12.39 -8.18 -14.88
N GLU A 29 11.69 -7.57 -13.91
CA GLU A 29 12.27 -6.63 -12.95
C GLU A 29 12.73 -7.33 -11.66
N ALA A 30 13.61 -6.64 -10.93
CA ALA A 30 14.06 -7.12 -9.63
C ALA A 30 12.88 -7.19 -8.65
N LEU A 31 12.79 -8.27 -7.88
CA LEU A 31 11.82 -8.46 -6.79
C LEU A 31 12.11 -7.52 -5.62
N LYS A 32 11.89 -6.21 -5.77
CA LYS A 32 12.10 -5.22 -4.71
C LYS A 32 11.07 -4.12 -4.81
N LEU A 33 10.31 -3.91 -3.74
CA LEU A 33 9.24 -2.92 -3.72
C LEU A 33 9.12 -2.28 -2.34
N ALA A 34 9.07 -0.95 -2.32
CA ALA A 34 8.69 -0.19 -1.14
C ALA A 34 7.24 0.27 -1.29
N LEU A 35 6.34 -0.26 -0.46
CA LEU A 35 4.94 0.17 -0.43
C LEU A 35 4.83 1.49 0.34
N ILE A 36 4.36 2.56 -0.29
CA ILE A 36 4.12 3.84 0.40
C ILE A 36 2.72 3.83 1.00
N VAL A 37 2.61 4.05 2.31
CA VAL A 37 1.34 4.00 3.06
C VAL A 37 1.24 5.18 4.02
N ASP A 38 0.02 5.64 4.29
CA ASP A 38 -0.23 6.68 5.27
C ASP A 38 0.12 6.22 6.68
N ASN A 39 0.57 7.16 7.50
CA ASN A 39 0.83 6.91 8.90
C ASN A 39 -0.49 6.98 9.70
N CYS A 40 -1.23 5.88 9.70
CA CYS A 40 -2.48 5.71 10.44
C CYS A 40 -2.33 4.73 11.60
N SER A 41 -2.99 5.02 12.73
CA SER A 41 -3.02 4.16 13.93
C SER A 41 -3.58 2.75 13.72
N ALA A 42 -4.16 2.46 12.55
CA ALA A 42 -4.69 1.16 12.18
C ALA A 42 -3.63 0.21 11.57
N HIS A 43 -2.43 0.71 11.27
CA HIS A 43 -1.37 -0.11 10.69
C HIS A 43 -0.57 -0.84 11.78
N PRO A 44 -0.22 -2.12 11.57
CA PRO A 44 0.76 -2.83 12.39
C PRO A 44 2.09 -2.07 12.44
N ASP A 45 2.94 -2.35 13.44
CA ASP A 45 4.32 -1.87 13.39
C ASP A 45 4.98 -2.40 12.10
N THR A 46 5.56 -1.51 11.32
CA THR A 46 6.30 -1.80 10.07
C THR A 46 7.30 -2.94 10.20
N LYS A 47 7.83 -3.18 11.40
CA LYS A 47 8.82 -4.23 11.66
C LYS A 47 8.27 -5.64 11.40
N ASP A 48 6.95 -5.81 11.49
CA ASP A 48 6.28 -7.09 11.29
C ASP A 48 5.66 -7.23 9.89
N LEU A 49 5.90 -6.25 9.00
CA LEU A 49 5.37 -6.19 7.64
C LEU A 49 6.52 -6.20 6.64
N VAL A 50 7.13 -7.37 6.43
CA VAL A 50 8.22 -7.52 5.47
C VAL A 50 8.14 -8.90 4.83
N SER A 51 8.38 -9.00 3.53
CA SER A 51 8.48 -10.31 2.87
C SER A 51 9.62 -11.14 3.50
N GLU A 52 9.52 -12.45 3.38
CA GLU A 52 10.52 -13.39 3.92
C GLU A 52 11.95 -13.06 3.45
N ASP A 53 12.10 -12.57 2.21
CA ASP A 53 13.38 -12.19 1.63
C ASP A 53 13.82 -10.74 1.92
N GLY A 54 13.02 -9.98 2.68
CA GLY A 54 13.33 -8.60 3.05
C GLY A 54 13.11 -7.56 1.95
N LYS A 55 12.62 -7.94 0.77
CA LYS A 55 12.64 -7.05 -0.40
C LYS A 55 11.34 -6.29 -0.65
N ILE A 56 10.23 -6.75 -0.08
CA ILE A 56 8.92 -6.08 -0.13
C ILE A 56 8.57 -5.61 1.28
N PHE A 57 8.47 -4.31 1.47
CA PHE A 57 8.22 -3.71 2.78
C PHE A 57 7.49 -2.36 2.65
N PRO A 58 6.69 -1.95 3.64
CA PRO A 58 6.06 -0.64 3.65
C PRO A 58 7.00 0.45 4.17
N LYS A 59 6.74 1.68 3.73
CA LYS A 59 7.27 2.92 4.28
C LYS A 59 6.11 3.85 4.60
N PHE A 60 6.03 4.28 5.85
CA PHE A 60 5.03 5.25 6.26
C PHE A 60 5.41 6.66 5.86
N VAL A 61 4.46 7.38 5.27
CA VAL A 61 4.61 8.80 4.95
C VAL A 61 4.59 9.64 6.24
N PRO A 62 5.41 10.69 6.37
CA PRO A 62 5.37 11.57 7.54
C PRO A 62 3.98 12.20 7.74
N LEU A 63 3.56 12.28 9.01
CA LEU A 63 2.30 12.93 9.38
C LEU A 63 2.31 14.39 8.89
N LYS A 64 1.18 14.84 8.32
CA LYS A 64 0.89 16.21 7.80
C LYS A 64 1.26 16.49 6.34
N ILE A 65 2.03 15.64 5.67
CA ILE A 65 2.36 15.80 4.24
C ILE A 65 1.79 14.69 3.36
N THR A 66 0.97 13.82 3.94
CA THR A 66 0.31 12.69 3.27
C THR A 66 -0.34 13.10 1.95
N ALA A 67 -1.17 14.15 1.95
CA ALA A 67 -1.83 14.64 0.74
C ALA A 67 -0.88 15.12 -0.38
N LEU A 68 0.36 15.49 -0.03
CA LEU A 68 1.37 15.92 -0.99
C LEU A 68 2.18 14.76 -1.56
N ILE A 69 2.20 13.60 -0.92
CA ILE A 69 3.05 12.47 -1.32
C ILE A 69 2.20 11.31 -1.85
N GLU A 70 1.02 11.10 -1.28
CA GLU A 70 0.19 9.97 -1.62
C GLU A 70 -0.60 10.21 -2.90
N ALA A 71 -0.36 9.34 -3.89
CA ALA A 71 -1.08 9.36 -5.16
C ALA A 71 -2.61 9.26 -4.97
N MET A 72 -3.06 8.57 -3.92
CA MET A 72 -4.48 8.47 -3.56
C MET A 72 -5.13 9.84 -3.37
N ASP A 73 -4.41 10.78 -2.75
CA ASP A 73 -4.86 12.15 -2.50
C ASP A 73 -4.59 13.09 -3.68
N GLN A 74 -3.59 12.78 -4.54
CA GLN A 74 -3.25 13.57 -5.73
C GLN A 74 -4.14 13.33 -6.96
N GLY A 75 -5.34 12.78 -6.76
CA GLY A 75 -6.36 12.72 -7.82
C GLY A 75 -6.80 11.33 -8.23
N VAL A 76 -6.20 10.25 -7.72
CA VAL A 76 -6.73 8.89 -7.90
C VAL A 76 -8.13 8.80 -7.27
N THR A 77 -8.28 9.22 -6.01
CA THR A 77 -9.59 9.23 -5.33
C THR A 77 -10.59 10.14 -6.04
N GLN A 78 -10.14 11.32 -6.51
CA GLN A 78 -11.00 12.26 -7.21
C GLN A 78 -11.50 11.68 -8.54
N SER A 79 -10.61 11.08 -9.32
CA SER A 79 -10.91 10.47 -10.62
C SER A 79 -11.85 9.28 -10.46
N PHE A 80 -11.62 8.44 -9.44
CA PHE A 80 -12.51 7.33 -9.11
C PHE A 80 -13.92 7.80 -8.70
N LYS A 81 -14.02 8.88 -7.91
CA LYS A 81 -15.33 9.42 -7.46
C LYS A 81 -16.07 10.19 -8.55
N LYS A 82 -15.38 10.72 -9.57
CA LYS A 82 -15.94 11.63 -10.57
C LYS A 82 -17.17 11.09 -11.31
N PRO A 83 -17.24 9.81 -11.73
CA PRO A 83 -18.43 9.25 -12.38
C PRO A 83 -19.65 9.21 -11.45
N TYR A 84 -19.45 8.89 -10.17
CA TYR A 84 -20.53 8.76 -9.18
C TYR A 84 -21.13 10.10 -8.73
N LYS A 85 -20.46 11.24 -9.01
CA LYS A 85 -20.97 12.58 -8.70
C LYS A 85 -21.93 13.15 -9.76
N LYS A 86 -22.05 12.47 -10.91
CA LYS A 86 -22.95 12.86 -12.00
C LYS A 86 -24.23 12.01 -12.05
N LEU A 87 -24.34 11.03 -11.15
CA LEU A 87 -25.56 10.32 -10.80
C LEU A 87 -26.24 11.07 -9.65
#